data_AF-A0A1Y6H439-F1
#
_entry.id   AF-A0A1Y6H439-F1
#
_cell.length_a   1.000
_cell.length_b   1.000
_cell.length_c   1.000
_cell.angle_alpha   90.00
_cell.angle_beta   90.00
_cell.angle_gamma   90.00
#
_symmetry.space_group_name_H-M   'P 1'
#
loop_
_entity.id
_entity.type
_entity.pdbx_description
1 polymer ?
#
loop_
_entity_poly.entity_id
_entity_poly.type
_entity_poly.pdbx_seq_one_letter_code
_entity_poly.pdbx_strand_id
1 'polypeptide(L)'
;MDEALLERVPATRIVATALNTASLAEFAKRDISVRGADVADPQSLDAAFADVDRGLLVSFNAVGARMLQHRNVIEAAKRAGVELLAYTSVPRANADLRRAGSGSGSNFAQLRGA
;
A
#
# COMPACT_ATOMS: atom_id res chain seq x y z
N MET A 1 3.74 6.14 9.70
CA MET A 1 2.83 6.77 8.73
C MET A 1 3.01 8.27 8.91
N ASP A 2 3.35 8.99 7.84
CA ASP A 2 3.57 10.43 7.92
C ASP A 2 2.28 11.14 8.33
N GLU A 3 2.32 11.87 9.43
CA GLU A 3 1.22 12.72 9.93
C GLU A 3 0.73 13.70 8.84
N ALA A 4 1.61 14.05 7.91
CA ALA A 4 1.37 14.93 6.76
C ALA A 4 0.17 14.53 5.88
N LEU A 5 -0.24 13.26 5.84
CA LEU A 5 -1.43 12.86 5.06
C LEU A 5 -2.73 13.22 5.77
N LEU A 6 -2.76 13.07 7.10
CA LEU A 6 -3.93 13.43 7.93
C LEU A 6 -4.16 14.94 7.97
N GLU A 7 -3.12 15.73 7.72
CA GLU A 7 -3.23 17.19 7.59
C GLU A 7 -3.92 17.63 6.28
N ARG A 8 -4.00 16.75 5.28
CA ARG A 8 -4.46 17.10 3.92
C ARG A 8 -5.75 16.39 3.51
N VAL A 9 -6.07 15.25 4.12
CA VAL A 9 -7.26 14.46 3.79
C VAL A 9 -7.90 13.94 5.08
N PRO A 10 -9.24 14.00 5.23
CA PRO A 10 -9.93 13.39 6.36
C PRO A 10 -9.59 11.90 6.52
N ALA A 11 -9.38 11.46 7.76
CA ALA A 11 -9.02 10.08 8.07
C ALA A 11 -10.01 9.03 7.50
N THR A 12 -11.30 9.39 7.45
CA THR A 12 -12.38 8.57 6.89
C THR A 12 -12.23 8.28 5.40
N ARG A 13 -11.40 9.05 4.70
CA ARG A 13 -11.07 8.85 3.28
C ARG A 13 -9.75 8.12 3.09
N ILE A 14 -9.11 7.67 4.17
CA ILE A 14 -7.87 6.91 4.14
C ILE A 14 -8.20 5.44 4.40
N VAL A 15 -7.64 4.56 3.57
CA VAL A 15 -7.61 3.12 3.78
C VAL A 15 -6.15 2.72 4.02
N ALA A 16 -5.86 2.12 5.17
CA ALA A 16 -4.57 1.54 5.48
C ALA A 16 -4.64 0.02 5.28
N THR A 17 -3.66 -0.54 4.59
CA THR A 17 -3.62 -1.99 4.32
C THR A 17 -2.42 -2.64 4.98
N ALA A 18 -2.56 -3.90 5.38
CA ALA A 18 -1.46 -4.72 5.87
C ALA A 18 -1.80 -6.20 5.71
N LEU A 19 -0.79 -7.08 5.69
CA LEU A 19 -1.02 -8.52 5.77
C LEU A 19 -1.68 -8.89 7.10
N ASN A 20 -1.18 -8.32 8.21
CA ASN A 20 -1.79 -8.45 9.54
C ASN A 20 -2.39 -7.10 9.97
N THR A 21 -3.72 -6.99 9.93
CA THR A 21 -4.44 -5.76 10.29
C THR A 21 -4.28 -5.36 11.75
N ALA A 22 -3.95 -6.29 12.66
CA ALA A 22 -3.68 -5.96 14.06
C ALA A 22 -2.46 -5.03 14.22
N SER A 23 -1.52 -5.08 13.28
CA SER A 23 -0.38 -4.14 13.24
C SER A 23 -0.80 -2.69 13.00
N LEU A 24 -2.04 -2.46 12.56
CA LEU A 24 -2.59 -1.16 12.23
C LEU A 24 -3.66 -0.68 13.24
N ALA A 25 -3.71 -1.26 14.44
CA ALA A 25 -4.70 -0.92 15.46
C ALA A 25 -4.75 0.59 15.79
N GLU A 26 -3.60 1.27 15.81
CA GLU A 26 -3.53 2.72 16.04
C GLU A 26 -4.16 3.55 14.91
N PHE A 27 -4.21 3.04 13.68
CA PHE A 27 -4.88 3.71 12.57
C PHE A 27 -6.40 3.59 12.69
N ALA A 28 -6.90 2.42 13.07
CA ALA A 28 -8.32 2.22 13.33
C ALA A 28 -8.84 3.16 14.44
N LYS A 29 -8.04 3.43 15.48
CA LYS A 29 -8.36 4.41 16.54
C LYS A 29 -8.44 5.86 16.05
N ARG A 30 -7.93 6.16 14.86
CA ARG A 30 -7.94 7.48 14.22
C ARG A 30 -8.99 7.57 13.09
N ASP A 31 -9.99 6.69 13.08
CA ASP A 31 -11.04 6.60 12.06
C ASP A 31 -10.54 6.29 10.63
N ILE A 32 -9.34 5.71 10.52
CA ILE A 32 -8.80 5.21 9.25
C ILE A 32 -9.33 3.79 9.02
N SER A 33 -9.84 3.53 7.82
CA SER A 33 -10.30 2.19 7.45
C SER A 33 -9.10 1.25 7.31
N VAL A 34 -9.11 0.12 8.02
CA VAL A 34 -8.02 -0.88 7.97
C VAL A 34 -8.49 -2.11 7.19
N ARG A 35 -7.71 -2.55 6.20
CA ARG A 35 -8.02 -3.74 5.37
C ARG A 35 -6.85 -4.71 5.27
N GLY A 36 -7.17 -6.00 5.20
CA GLY A 36 -6.19 -7.04 4.90
C GLY A 36 -5.77 -6.98 3.44
N ALA A 37 -4.48 -7.11 3.16
CA ALA A 37 -3.96 -7.21 1.80
C ALA A 37 -2.77 -8.19 1.77
N ASP A 38 -3.02 -9.38 1.25
CA ASP A 38 -1.98 -10.36 0.93
C ASP A 38 -1.65 -10.28 -0.56
N VAL A 39 -0.40 -9.90 -0.87
CA VAL A 39 0.09 -9.78 -2.25
C VAL A 39 0.12 -11.12 -3.00
N ALA A 40 0.00 -12.24 -2.30
CA ALA A 40 -0.15 -13.58 -2.88
C ALA A 40 -1.61 -13.99 -3.11
N ASP A 41 -2.59 -13.27 -2.55
CA ASP A 41 -4.02 -13.55 -2.70
C ASP A 41 -4.73 -12.41 -3.46
N PRO A 42 -5.05 -12.61 -4.75
CA PRO A 42 -5.77 -11.63 -5.56
C PRO A 42 -7.12 -11.19 -4.99
N GLN A 43 -7.86 -12.07 -4.30
CA GLN A 43 -9.17 -11.72 -3.73
C GLN A 43 -9.01 -10.77 -2.54
N SER A 44 -7.98 -10.99 -1.71
CA SER A 44 -7.64 -10.06 -0.63
C SER A 44 -7.28 -8.67 -1.17
N LEU A 45 -6.56 -8.61 -2.31
CA LEU A 45 -6.20 -7.35 -2.94
C LEU A 45 -7.43 -6.64 -3.53
N ASP A 46 -8.35 -7.37 -4.15
CA ASP A 46 -9.60 -6.80 -4.67
C ASP A 46 -10.42 -6.17 -3.55
N ALA A 47 -10.55 -6.85 -2.40
CA ALA A 47 -11.20 -6.31 -1.22
C ALA A 47 -10.44 -5.09 -0.65
N ALA A 48 -9.11 -5.12 -0.68
CA ALA A 48 -8.28 -4.02 -0.21
C ALA A 48 -8.46 -2.75 -1.05
N PHE A 49 -8.61 -2.88 -2.37
CA PHE A 49 -8.76 -1.77 -3.31
C PHE A 49 -10.20 -1.32 -3.57
N ALA A 50 -11.21 -1.95 -2.97
CA ALA A 50 -12.61 -1.57 -3.15
C ALA A 50 -12.86 -0.08 -2.81
N ASP A 51 -13.45 0.67 -3.76
CA ASP A 51 -13.73 2.10 -3.69
C ASP A 51 -12.48 2.99 -3.46
N VAL A 52 -11.33 2.59 -4.00
CA VAL A 52 -10.09 3.38 -3.94
C VAL A 52 -9.83 4.03 -5.30
N ASP A 53 -9.76 5.37 -5.31
CA ASP A 53 -9.45 6.13 -6.54
C ASP A 53 -7.95 6.40 -6.69
N ARG A 54 -7.21 6.46 -5.57
CA ARG A 54 -5.76 6.72 -5.57
C ARG A 54 -5.03 5.79 -4.62
N GLY A 55 -4.01 5.10 -5.11
CA GLY A 55 -3.18 4.19 -4.34
C GLY A 55 -1.74 4.68 -4.18
N LEU A 56 -1.12 4.34 -3.04
CA LEU A 56 0.32 4.40 -2.85
C LEU A 56 0.86 2.98 -2.66
N LEU A 57 1.66 2.52 -3.62
CA LEU A 57 2.44 1.29 -3.47
C LEU A 57 3.77 1.62 -2.81
N VAL A 58 3.94 1.16 -1.57
CA VAL A 58 5.23 1.19 -0.87
C VAL A 58 6.00 -0.08 -1.19
N SER A 59 7.26 0.05 -1.62
CA SER A 59 8.08 -1.11 -1.95
C SER A 59 8.23 -2.04 -0.75
N PHE A 60 8.03 -3.34 -0.96
CA PHE A 60 8.25 -4.37 0.05
C PHE A 60 9.50 -5.19 -0.27
N ASN A 61 10.17 -5.66 0.79
CA ASN A 61 11.33 -6.54 0.68
C ASN A 61 10.85 -7.98 0.44
N ALA A 62 10.71 -8.36 -0.83
CA ALA A 62 10.41 -9.72 -1.23
C ALA A 62 11.51 -10.26 -2.15
N VAL A 63 12.50 -10.92 -1.56
CA VAL A 63 13.60 -11.54 -2.29
C VAL A 63 13.01 -12.57 -3.27
N GLY A 64 13.28 -12.42 -4.57
CA GLY A 64 12.81 -13.32 -5.62
C GLY A 64 11.35 -13.16 -6.07
N ALA A 65 10.46 -12.59 -5.25
CA ALA A 65 9.03 -12.47 -5.57
C ALA A 65 8.55 -11.04 -5.86
N ARG A 66 9.43 -10.03 -5.70
CA ARG A 66 9.07 -8.61 -5.83
C ARG A 66 8.31 -8.27 -7.12
N MET A 67 8.78 -8.76 -8.28
CA MET A 67 8.13 -8.47 -9.56
C MET A 67 6.70 -9.01 -9.62
N LEU A 68 6.50 -10.27 -9.20
CA LEU A 68 5.18 -10.90 -9.21
C LEU A 68 4.22 -10.22 -8.24
N GLN A 69 4.68 -9.92 -7.04
CA GLN A 69 3.87 -9.27 -6.02
C GLN A 69 3.49 -7.83 -6.42
N HIS A 70 4.42 -7.06 -7.00
CA HIS A 70 4.10 -5.73 -7.53
C HIS A 70 3.07 -5.83 -8.66
N ARG A 71 3.22 -6.82 -9.55
CA ARG A 71 2.25 -7.08 -10.61
C ARG A 71 0.86 -7.37 -10.05
N ASN A 72 0.74 -8.21 -9.04
CA ASN A 72 -0.55 -8.52 -8.42
C ASN A 72 -1.24 -7.27 -7.87
N VAL A 73 -0.49 -6.39 -7.21
CA VAL A 73 -1.01 -5.10 -6.71
C VAL A 73 -1.46 -4.20 -7.85
N ILE A 74 -0.67 -4.09 -8.93
CA ILE A 74 -1.02 -3.27 -10.10
C ILE A 74 -2.28 -3.81 -10.79
N GLU A 75 -2.39 -5.12 -10.96
CA GLU A 75 -3.57 -5.73 -11.56
C GLU A 75 -4.82 -5.56 -10.69
N ALA A 76 -4.70 -5.64 -9.36
CA ALA A 76 -5.82 -5.37 -8.45
C ALA A 76 -6.26 -3.91 -8.50
N ALA A 77 -5.30 -2.97 -8.46
CA ALA A 77 -5.58 -1.54 -8.61
C ALA A 77 -6.29 -1.24 -9.94
N LYS A 78 -5.84 -1.89 -11.03
CA LYS A 78 -6.49 -1.78 -12.36
C LYS A 78 -7.91 -2.32 -12.36
N ARG A 79 -8.16 -3.49 -11.76
CA ARG A 79 -9.52 -4.07 -11.64
C ARG A 79 -10.45 -3.17 -10.83
N ALA A 80 -9.93 -2.54 -9.77
CA ALA A 80 -10.69 -1.64 -8.92
C ALA A 80 -10.92 -0.24 -9.53
N GLY A 81 -10.30 0.07 -10.67
CA GLY A 81 -10.46 1.37 -11.32
C GLY A 81 -9.64 2.51 -10.71
N VAL A 82 -8.56 2.20 -9.98
CA VAL A 82 -7.66 3.21 -9.40
C VAL A 82 -7.10 4.12 -10.51
N GLU A 83 -7.37 5.42 -10.40
CA GLU A 83 -6.98 6.42 -11.40
C GLU A 83 -5.50 6.84 -11.28
N LEU A 84 -4.96 6.80 -10.06
CA LEU A 84 -3.58 7.16 -9.78
C LEU A 84 -2.92 6.16 -8.83
N LEU A 85 -1.85 5.51 -9.28
CA LEU A 85 -1.00 4.67 -8.45
C LEU A 85 0.39 5.29 -8.32
N ALA A 86 0.67 5.91 -7.19
CA ALA A 86 2.01 6.39 -6.86
C ALA A 86 2.87 5.23 -6.36
N TYR A 87 4.14 5.19 -6.75
CA TYR A 87 5.08 4.15 -6.34
C TYR A 87 6.31 4.77 -5.68
N THR A 88 6.56 4.43 -4.41
CA THR A 88 7.80 4.81 -3.73
C THR A 88 8.87 3.77 -4.01
N SER A 89 9.68 4.08 -5.02
CA SER A 89 10.90 3.34 -5.33
C SER A 89 12.06 3.77 -4.42
N VAL A 90 13.17 3.06 -4.54
CA VAL A 90 14.45 3.49 -3.96
C VAL A 90 15.03 4.67 -4.78
N PRO A 91 15.66 5.66 -4.12
CA PRO A 91 16.47 6.66 -4.83
C PRO A 91 17.54 5.96 -5.67
N ARG A 92 17.72 6.39 -6.93
CA ARG A 92 18.69 5.81 -7.89
C ARG A 92 18.41 4.36 -8.32
N ALA A 93 17.17 4.01 -8.64
CA ALA A 93 16.82 2.70 -9.22
C ALA A 93 17.56 2.35 -10.55
N ASN A 94 18.22 3.33 -11.19
CA ASN A 94 19.06 3.13 -12.39
C ASN A 94 20.56 2.93 -12.11
N ALA A 95 21.01 2.90 -10.86
CA ALA A 95 22.41 2.63 -10.51
C ALA A 95 22.50 1.28 -9.81
N ASP A 96 23.37 0.40 -10.32
CA ASP A 96 23.61 -0.97 -9.84
C ASP A 96 23.47 -1.10 -8.31
N LEU A 97 22.43 -1.81 -7.89
CA LEU A 97 22.01 -1.92 -6.50
C LEU A 97 22.89 -2.93 -5.74
N ARG A 98 24.15 -2.57 -5.46
CA ARG A 98 24.98 -3.28 -4.49
C ARG A 98 24.74 -2.72 -3.09
N ARG A 99 24.02 -3.53 -2.30
CA ARG A 99 23.74 -3.46 -0.84
C ARG A 99 22.60 -2.54 -0.42
N ALA A 100 21.56 -3.15 0.14
CA ALA A 100 20.80 -2.56 1.25
C ALA A 100 20.21 -3.69 2.11
N GLY A 101 20.45 -3.60 3.42
CA GLY A 101 20.00 -4.53 4.44
C GLY A 101 18.56 -4.30 4.90
N SER A 102 18.08 -5.25 5.69
CA SER A 102 16.69 -5.47 6.10
C SER A 102 16.16 -4.48 7.15
N GLY A 103 14.96 -3.94 6.89
CA GLY A 103 14.05 -3.38 7.90
C GLY A 103 12.63 -3.88 7.60
N SER A 104 11.98 -4.48 8.59
CA SER A 104 10.62 -5.04 8.51
C SER A 104 9.61 -4.03 9.08
N GLY A 105 8.54 -3.76 8.32
CA GLY A 105 7.43 -2.89 8.70
C GLY A 105 6.94 -2.07 7.51
N SER A 106 5.96 -2.57 6.76
CA SER A 106 5.32 -1.81 5.67
C SER A 106 4.01 -1.22 6.18
N ASN A 107 3.89 0.11 6.17
CA ASN A 107 2.66 0.85 6.41
C ASN A 107 2.12 1.31 5.05
N PHE A 108 0.89 0.96 4.70
CA PHE A 108 0.25 1.36 3.45
C PHE A 108 -0.80 2.43 3.70
N ALA A 109 -0.93 3.38 2.78
CA ALA A 109 -1.99 4.39 2.78
C ALA A 109 -2.59 4.48 1.38
N GLN A 110 -3.90 4.34 1.28
CA GLN A 110 -4.71 4.46 0.07
C GLN A 110 -5.75 5.54 0.32
N LEU A 111 -6.18 6.24 -0.73
CA LEU A 111 -7.12 7.35 -0.63
C LEU A 111 -8.40 7.04 -1.41
N ARG A 112 -9.54 7.33 -0.77
CA ARG A 112 -10.88 7.31 -1.36
C ARG A 112 -11.22 8.70 -1.93
N GLY A 113 -11.78 8.71 -3.13
CA GLY A 113 -12.28 9.86 -3.87
C GLY A 113 -13.49 10.51 -3.20
N ALA A 114 -13.91 11.63 -3.80
CA ALA A 114 -14.78 12.63 -3.17
C ALA A 114 -16.24 12.24 -3.20
#